data_AF-A0A2T8F7G9-F1
#
_entry.id   AF-A0A2T8F7G9-F1
#
_cell.length_a   1.000
_cell.length_b   1.000
_cell.length_c   1.000
_cell.angle_alpha   90.00
_cell.angle_beta   90.00
_cell.angle_gamma   90.00
#
_symmetry.space_group_name_H-M   'P 1'
#
loop_
_entity.id
_entity.type
_entity.pdbx_description
1 polymer ?
#
loop_
_entity_poly.entity_id
_entity_poly.type
_entity_poly.pdbx_seq_one_letter_code
_entity_poly.pdbx_strand_id
1 'polypeptide(L)'
;MEPHPSTSDQAFLADLRRHRAELRESMSALEDALAAPATAPPWAPRLHAALVELAADFRTHIDITEGPNGLYSDLLKTSPRLSESVASLIREHALICRQVDNLLARVTASDGIEDVDRVRDLGMAILGRLVRHRQRGSDLVFEAYEFDIGGET
;
A
#
# COMPACT_ATOMS: atom_id res chain seq x y z
N MET A 1 -3.59 -35.40 -4.49
CA MET A 1 -4.85 -34.83 -3.98
C MET A 1 -4.42 -33.53 -3.35
N GLU A 2 -4.53 -32.42 -4.09
CA GLU A 2 -4.09 -31.13 -3.58
C GLU A 2 -4.88 -30.78 -2.31
N PRO A 3 -4.24 -30.31 -1.24
CA PRO A 3 -4.95 -29.87 -0.06
C PRO A 3 -5.79 -28.64 -0.46
N HIS A 4 -7.12 -28.80 -0.45
CA HIS A 4 -8.01 -27.67 -0.61
C HIS A 4 -7.80 -26.71 0.58
N PRO A 5 -7.56 -25.41 0.35
CA PRO A 5 -7.42 -24.45 1.43
C PRO A 5 -8.69 -24.44 2.29
N SER A 6 -8.51 -24.39 3.61
CA SER A 6 -9.63 -24.43 4.55
C SER A 6 -10.56 -23.21 4.33
N THR A 7 -11.83 -23.30 4.74
CA THR A 7 -12.80 -22.20 4.60
C THR A 7 -12.28 -20.88 5.23
N SER A 8 -11.44 -20.99 6.27
CA SER A 8 -10.76 -19.84 6.91
C SER A 8 -9.70 -19.21 6.00
N ASP A 9 -8.90 -20.04 5.31
CA ASP A 9 -7.87 -19.56 4.38
C ASP A 9 -8.51 -18.89 3.16
N GLN A 10 -9.64 -19.41 2.67
CA GLN A 10 -10.37 -18.82 1.55
C GLN A 10 -10.96 -17.45 1.89
N ALA A 11 -11.52 -17.28 3.10
CA ALA A 11 -12.02 -16.00 3.58
C ALA A 11 -10.90 -14.96 3.72
N PHE A 12 -9.77 -15.37 4.32
CA PHE A 12 -8.59 -14.52 4.46
C PHE A 12 -8.03 -14.07 3.09
N LEU A 13 -7.92 -14.97 2.12
CA LEU A 13 -7.46 -14.63 0.77
C LEU A 13 -8.43 -13.71 0.02
N ALA A 14 -9.75 -13.85 0.25
CA ALA A 14 -10.75 -12.96 -0.30
C ALA A 14 -10.64 -11.55 0.29
N ASP A 15 -10.45 -11.44 1.61
CA ASP A 15 -10.22 -10.17 2.30
C ASP A 15 -8.93 -9.49 1.82
N LEU A 16 -7.84 -10.25 1.66
CA LEU A 16 -6.57 -9.74 1.11
C LEU A 16 -6.75 -9.21 -0.33
N ARG A 17 -7.53 -9.91 -1.17
CA ARG A 17 -7.82 -9.48 -2.55
C ARG A 17 -8.65 -8.21 -2.58
N ARG A 18 -9.70 -8.13 -1.75
CA ARG A 18 -10.53 -6.93 -1.61
C ARG A 18 -9.66 -5.74 -1.21
N HIS A 19 -8.81 -5.92 -0.21
CA HIS A 19 -8.01 -4.82 0.29
C HIS A 19 -6.94 -4.33 -0.70
N ARG A 20 -6.35 -5.26 -1.48
CA ARG A 20 -5.48 -4.90 -2.61
C ARG A 20 -6.20 -4.14 -3.72
N ALA A 21 -7.50 -4.34 -3.88
CA ALA A 21 -8.32 -3.59 -4.82
C ALA A 21 -8.62 -2.18 -4.29
N GLU A 22 -8.98 -2.05 -3.01
CA GLU A 22 -9.20 -0.76 -2.32
C GLU A 22 -7.96 0.15 -2.42
N LEU A 23 -6.76 -0.36 -2.06
CA LEU A 23 -5.52 0.43 -2.19
C LEU A 23 -5.23 0.82 -3.65
N ARG A 24 -5.60 -0.02 -4.62
CA ARG A 24 -5.44 0.33 -6.04
C ARG A 24 -6.40 1.45 -6.44
N GLU A 25 -7.61 1.44 -5.93
CA GLU A 25 -8.61 2.46 -6.19
C GLU A 25 -8.18 3.83 -5.65
N SER A 26 -7.69 3.90 -4.41
CA SER A 26 -7.17 5.16 -3.86
C SER A 26 -5.90 5.65 -4.55
N MET A 27 -5.04 4.75 -5.05
CA MET A 27 -3.92 5.12 -5.93
C MET A 27 -4.41 5.78 -7.23
N SER A 28 -5.42 5.21 -7.89
CA SER A 28 -6.01 5.81 -9.10
C SER A 28 -6.67 7.16 -8.80
N ALA A 29 -7.40 7.28 -7.69
CA ALA A 29 -8.03 8.53 -7.28
C ALA A 29 -6.99 9.66 -7.04
N LEU A 30 -5.84 9.32 -6.44
CA LEU A 30 -4.74 10.26 -6.30
C LEU A 30 -4.15 10.67 -7.66
N GLU A 31 -3.92 9.72 -8.56
CA GLU A 31 -3.42 10.00 -9.91
C GLU A 31 -4.36 10.97 -10.65
N ASP A 32 -5.66 10.69 -10.65
CA ASP A 32 -6.69 11.53 -11.28
C ASP A 32 -6.71 12.95 -10.69
N ALA A 33 -6.62 13.07 -9.36
CA ALA A 33 -6.57 14.36 -8.69
C ALA A 33 -5.30 15.17 -9.04
N LEU A 34 -4.15 14.51 -9.16
CA LEU A 34 -2.89 15.14 -9.56
C LEU A 34 -2.91 15.63 -11.02
N ALA A 35 -3.53 14.85 -11.90
CA ALA A 35 -3.65 15.15 -13.34
C ALA A 35 -4.65 16.28 -13.64
N ALA A 36 -5.60 16.55 -12.74
CA ALA A 36 -6.59 17.59 -12.94
C ALA A 36 -5.98 19.02 -13.05
N PRO A 37 -6.64 19.96 -13.75
CA PRO A 37 -6.14 21.34 -13.88
C PRO A 37 -6.10 22.06 -12.53
N ALA A 38 -4.91 22.45 -12.07
CA ALA A 38 -4.73 23.10 -10.78
C ALA A 38 -5.34 24.51 -10.69
N THR A 39 -5.46 25.20 -11.83
CA THR A 39 -6.11 26.52 -11.93
C THR A 39 -7.64 26.46 -11.88
N ALA A 40 -8.23 25.26 -11.98
CA ALA A 40 -9.66 25.06 -11.93
C ALA A 40 -10.08 24.54 -10.54
N PRO A 41 -10.84 25.31 -9.75
CA PRO A 41 -11.46 24.78 -8.55
C PRO A 41 -12.37 23.58 -8.88
N PRO A 42 -12.54 22.60 -7.98
CA PRO A 42 -11.81 22.39 -6.72
C PRO A 42 -10.61 21.43 -6.85
N TRP A 43 -9.47 21.86 -7.38
CA TRP A 43 -8.26 21.01 -7.42
C TRP A 43 -7.72 20.65 -6.03
N ALA A 44 -7.40 21.64 -5.20
CA ALA A 44 -6.81 21.38 -3.88
C ALA A 44 -7.71 20.54 -2.95
N PRO A 45 -9.04 20.79 -2.85
CA PRO A 45 -9.91 19.94 -2.04
C PRO A 45 -10.01 18.49 -2.56
N ARG A 46 -10.00 18.28 -3.88
CA ARG A 46 -10.01 16.91 -4.46
C ARG A 46 -8.71 16.17 -4.16
N LEU A 47 -7.58 16.84 -4.32
CA LEU A 47 -6.28 16.27 -3.98
C LEU A 47 -6.20 15.91 -2.49
N HIS A 48 -6.68 16.80 -1.61
CA HIS A 48 -6.76 16.53 -0.18
C HIS A 48 -7.62 15.29 0.11
N ALA A 49 -8.82 15.20 -0.46
CA ALA A 49 -9.71 14.05 -0.26
C ALA A 49 -9.05 12.73 -0.71
N ALA A 50 -8.45 12.70 -1.90
CA ALA A 50 -7.75 11.52 -2.41
C ALA A 50 -6.56 11.11 -1.51
N LEU A 51 -5.82 12.07 -0.95
CA LEU A 51 -4.73 11.79 -0.02
C LEU A 51 -5.23 11.23 1.33
N VAL A 52 -6.36 11.72 1.82
CA VAL A 52 -6.99 11.20 3.05
C VAL A 52 -7.45 9.75 2.85
N GLU A 53 -8.10 9.45 1.73
CA GLU A 53 -8.52 8.09 1.39
C GLU A 53 -7.32 7.16 1.24
N LEU A 54 -6.30 7.57 0.48
CA LEU A 54 -5.06 6.80 0.36
C LEU A 54 -4.39 6.54 1.72
N ALA A 55 -4.36 7.53 2.62
CA ALA A 55 -3.79 7.36 3.95
C ALA A 55 -4.59 6.34 4.79
N ALA A 56 -5.91 6.34 4.69
CA ALA A 56 -6.78 5.41 5.41
C ALA A 56 -6.63 3.98 4.88
N ASP A 57 -6.66 3.80 3.56
CA ASP A 57 -6.48 2.49 2.92
C ASP A 57 -5.09 1.94 3.21
N PHE A 58 -4.06 2.78 3.16
CA PHE A 58 -2.69 2.32 3.41
C PHE A 58 -2.45 1.93 4.87
N ARG A 59 -3.10 2.59 5.83
CA ARG A 59 -3.08 2.17 7.25
C ARG A 59 -3.76 0.82 7.43
N THR A 60 -4.90 0.62 6.78
CA THR A 60 -5.60 -0.67 6.80
C THR A 60 -4.73 -1.78 6.19
N HIS A 61 -3.96 -1.46 5.14
CA HIS A 61 -3.02 -2.39 4.50
C HIS A 61 -1.89 -2.78 5.46
N ILE A 62 -1.37 -1.80 6.21
CA ILE A 62 -0.39 -2.04 7.27
C ILE A 62 -0.98 -2.93 8.36
N ASP A 63 -2.19 -2.67 8.83
CA ASP A 63 -2.82 -3.48 9.89
C ASP A 63 -3.02 -4.95 9.45
N ILE A 64 -3.41 -5.18 8.20
CA ILE A 64 -3.59 -6.54 7.65
C ILE A 64 -2.24 -7.26 7.47
N THR A 65 -1.16 -6.53 7.18
CA THR A 65 0.16 -7.13 6.92
C THR A 65 1.00 -7.28 8.18
N GLU A 66 1.09 -6.24 9.00
CA GLU A 66 1.95 -6.14 10.19
C GLU A 66 1.22 -6.40 11.51
N GLY A 67 -0.12 -6.45 11.52
CA GLY A 67 -0.88 -6.66 12.75
C GLY A 67 -0.47 -7.95 13.50
N PRO A 68 -0.86 -8.11 14.78
CA PRO A 68 -0.49 -9.28 15.58
C PRO A 68 -0.85 -10.63 14.91
N ASN A 69 -1.96 -10.64 14.18
CA ASN A 69 -2.46 -11.74 13.36
C ASN A 69 -2.39 -11.42 11.86
N GLY A 70 -1.48 -10.53 11.47
CA GLY A 70 -1.28 -10.08 10.10
C GLY A 70 -0.41 -11.06 9.31
N LEU A 71 -0.44 -10.91 7.98
CA LEU A 71 0.24 -11.78 7.03
C LEU A 71 1.72 -12.04 7.37
N TYR A 72 2.45 -11.01 7.81
CA TYR A 72 3.88 -11.16 8.12
C TYR A 72 4.13 -12.00 9.36
N SER A 73 3.26 -11.94 10.37
CA SER A 73 3.35 -12.78 11.58
C SER A 73 3.31 -14.27 11.20
N ASP A 74 2.39 -14.63 10.31
CA ASP A 74 2.24 -16.02 9.87
C ASP A 74 3.34 -16.45 8.90
N LEU A 75 3.72 -15.58 7.95
CA LEU A 75 4.86 -15.84 7.05
C LEU A 75 6.17 -16.07 7.80
N LEU A 76 6.43 -15.35 8.89
CA LEU A 76 7.67 -15.54 9.66
C LEU A 76 7.67 -16.82 10.49
N LYS A 77 6.50 -17.37 10.85
CA LYS A 77 6.39 -18.68 11.51
C LYS A 77 6.69 -19.82 10.54
N THR A 78 6.20 -19.72 9.30
CA THR A 78 6.32 -20.80 8.30
C THR A 78 7.56 -20.67 7.42
N SER A 79 8.03 -19.45 7.17
CA SER A 79 9.17 -19.13 6.31
C SER A 79 10.13 -18.11 6.96
N PRO A 80 10.86 -18.47 8.04
CA PRO A 80 11.75 -17.54 8.76
C PRO A 80 12.83 -16.86 7.90
N ARG A 81 13.24 -17.51 6.79
CA ARG A 81 14.20 -16.96 5.81
C ARG A 81 13.75 -15.65 5.16
N LEU A 82 12.46 -15.34 5.19
CA LEU A 82 11.88 -14.12 4.61
C LEU A 82 11.97 -12.90 5.54
N SER A 83 12.59 -13.03 6.72
CA SER A 83 12.68 -11.98 7.74
C SER A 83 13.21 -10.65 7.22
N GLU A 84 14.26 -10.66 6.42
CA GLU A 84 14.85 -9.44 5.86
C GLU A 84 13.94 -8.77 4.83
N SER A 85 13.27 -9.57 3.99
CA SER A 85 12.29 -9.07 3.01
C SER A 85 11.10 -8.42 3.72
N VAL A 86 10.56 -9.07 4.75
CA VAL A 86 9.50 -8.53 5.61
C VAL A 86 9.96 -7.23 6.28
N ALA A 87 11.14 -7.22 6.91
CA ALA A 87 11.67 -6.02 7.56
C ALA A 87 11.86 -4.85 6.57
N SER A 88 12.22 -5.15 5.32
CA SER A 88 12.31 -4.13 4.27
C SER A 88 10.94 -3.52 3.93
N LEU A 89 9.90 -4.35 3.80
CA LEU A 89 8.54 -3.86 3.51
C LEU A 89 7.98 -3.01 4.65
N ILE A 90 8.24 -3.37 5.91
CA ILE A 90 7.85 -2.57 7.09
C ILE A 90 8.51 -1.18 7.05
N ARG A 91 9.80 -1.12 6.72
CA ARG A 91 10.51 0.17 6.55
C ARG A 91 9.93 1.00 5.41
N GLU A 92 9.49 0.36 4.33
CA GLU A 92 8.81 1.02 3.22
C GLU A 92 7.44 1.58 3.63
N HIS A 93 6.64 0.82 4.40
CA HIS A 93 5.37 1.32 4.95
C HIS A 93 5.57 2.59 5.76
N ALA A 94 6.51 2.57 6.72
CA ALA A 94 6.80 3.74 7.54
C ALA A 94 7.26 4.95 6.71
N LEU A 95 8.02 4.71 5.64
CA LEU A 95 8.46 5.78 4.73
C LEU A 95 7.28 6.37 3.94
N ILE A 96 6.42 5.53 3.37
CA ILE A 96 5.27 5.96 2.58
C ILE A 96 4.29 6.76 3.47
N CYS A 97 3.99 6.29 4.68
CA CYS A 97 3.15 7.05 5.63
C CYS A 97 3.69 8.46 5.85
N ARG A 98 4.99 8.59 6.16
CA ARG A 98 5.60 9.91 6.35
C ARG A 98 5.49 10.79 5.10
N GLN A 99 5.61 10.22 3.91
CA GLN A 99 5.50 11.00 2.67
C GLN A 99 4.07 11.47 2.41
N VAL A 100 3.08 10.61 2.67
CA VAL A 100 1.66 10.96 2.57
C VAL A 100 1.30 12.05 3.60
N ASP A 101 1.69 11.89 4.87
CA ASP A 101 1.43 12.88 5.92
C ASP A 101 2.07 14.24 5.60
N ASN A 102 3.31 14.23 5.09
CA ASN A 102 3.99 15.46 4.67
C ASN A 102 3.28 16.14 3.49
N LEU A 103 2.73 15.38 2.54
CA LEU A 103 2.00 15.93 1.40
C LEU A 103 0.63 16.46 1.83
N LEU A 104 -0.08 15.75 2.72
CA LEU A 104 -1.31 16.21 3.36
C LEU A 104 -1.09 17.57 4.04
N ALA A 105 -0.06 17.69 4.88
CA ALA A 105 0.26 18.95 5.56
C ALA A 105 0.49 20.12 4.58
N ARG A 106 1.07 19.85 3.40
CA ARG A 106 1.29 20.87 2.35
C ARG A 106 0.00 21.29 1.68
N VAL A 107 -0.91 20.36 1.39
CA VAL A 107 -2.17 20.69 0.68
C VAL A 107 -3.24 21.29 1.59
N THR A 108 -3.09 21.16 2.91
CA THR A 108 -3.99 21.76 3.93
C THR A 108 -3.54 23.15 4.40
N ALA A 109 -2.38 23.64 3.94
CA ALA A 109 -1.88 24.96 4.34
C ALA A 109 -2.87 26.09 3.98
N SER A 110 -3.11 27.00 4.93
CA SER A 110 -4.18 28.02 4.83
C SER A 110 -3.96 29.06 3.74
N ASP A 111 -2.72 29.22 3.26
CA ASP A 111 -2.36 30.19 2.22
C ASP A 111 -2.57 29.64 0.79
N GLY A 112 -3.09 28.42 0.67
CA GLY A 112 -3.25 27.72 -0.60
C GLY A 112 -1.98 26.97 -1.02
N ILE A 113 -2.04 26.32 -2.19
CA ILE A 113 -0.91 25.56 -2.72
C ILE A 113 -0.02 26.51 -3.54
N GLU A 114 1.11 26.91 -2.96
CA GLU A 114 2.07 27.83 -3.60
C GLU A 114 2.88 27.17 -4.73
N ASP A 115 3.18 25.87 -4.61
CA ASP A 115 4.03 25.13 -5.55
C ASP A 115 3.34 23.85 -6.04
N VAL A 116 2.49 24.03 -7.06
CA VAL A 116 1.70 22.96 -7.68
C VAL A 116 2.59 21.87 -8.28
N ASP A 117 3.68 22.24 -8.94
CA ASP A 117 4.58 21.30 -9.59
C ASP A 117 5.29 20.44 -8.55
N ARG A 118 5.74 21.05 -7.44
CA ARG A 118 6.31 20.29 -6.33
C ARG A 118 5.32 19.34 -5.67
N VAL A 119 4.06 19.75 -5.52
CA VAL A 119 2.99 18.87 -5.01
C VAL A 119 2.78 17.68 -5.94
N ARG A 120 2.79 17.90 -7.26
CA ARG A 120 2.71 16.84 -8.26
C ARG A 120 3.90 15.89 -8.22
N ASP A 121 5.11 16.41 -8.18
CA ASP A 121 6.33 15.59 -8.08
C ASP A 121 6.30 14.69 -6.84
N LEU A 122 5.88 15.24 -5.70
CA LEU A 122 5.76 14.48 -4.45
C LEU A 122 4.68 13.40 -4.54
N GLY A 123 3.50 13.74 -5.10
CA GLY A 123 2.40 12.79 -5.31
C GLY A 123 2.78 11.65 -6.25
N MET A 124 3.40 11.95 -7.38
CA MET A 124 3.89 10.96 -8.33
C MET A 124 5.00 10.08 -7.74
N ALA A 125 5.87 10.65 -6.90
CA ALA A 125 6.89 9.88 -6.18
C ALA A 125 6.27 8.89 -5.18
N ILE A 126 5.16 9.24 -4.52
CA ILE A 126 4.40 8.33 -3.64
C ILE A 126 3.79 7.19 -4.47
N LEU A 127 3.09 7.51 -5.57
CA LEU A 127 2.50 6.50 -6.47
C LEU A 127 3.56 5.51 -6.98
N GLY A 128 4.71 6.00 -7.43
CA GLY A 128 5.81 5.15 -7.89
C GLY A 128 6.39 4.25 -6.78
N ARG A 129 6.38 4.69 -5.51
CA ARG A 129 6.78 3.85 -4.36
C ARG A 129 5.74 2.79 -4.06
N LEU A 130 4.46 3.14 -4.05
CA LEU A 130 3.36 2.20 -3.84
C LEU A 130 3.34 1.09 -4.90
N VAL A 131 3.57 1.42 -6.17
CA VAL A 131 3.68 0.41 -7.23
C VAL A 131 4.82 -0.58 -6.94
N ARG A 132 6.02 -0.08 -6.64
CA ARG A 132 7.18 -0.95 -6.33
C ARG A 132 7.01 -1.74 -5.04
N HIS A 133 6.39 -1.14 -4.04
CA HIS A 133 6.05 -1.80 -2.79
C HIS A 133 5.11 -2.99 -3.03
N ARG A 134 4.05 -2.78 -3.83
CA ARG A 134 3.09 -3.84 -4.19
C ARG A 134 3.74 -4.97 -4.99
N GLN A 135 4.66 -4.65 -5.89
CA GLN A 135 5.45 -5.65 -6.63
C GLN A 135 6.23 -6.54 -5.66
N ARG A 136 7.01 -5.94 -4.74
CA ARG A 136 7.79 -6.69 -3.75
C ARG A 136 6.91 -7.49 -2.78
N GLY A 137 5.74 -6.95 -2.42
CA GLY A 137 4.75 -7.68 -1.63
C GLY A 137 4.18 -8.90 -2.36
N SER A 138 3.99 -8.81 -3.67
CA SER A 138 3.63 -9.95 -4.53
C SER A 138 4.76 -10.98 -4.61
N ASP A 139 6.00 -10.53 -4.80
CA ASP A 139 7.18 -11.41 -4.87
C ASP A 139 7.36 -12.17 -3.55
N LEU A 140 7.20 -11.50 -2.40
CA LEU A 140 7.26 -12.12 -1.08
C LEU A 140 6.24 -13.25 -0.90
N VAL A 141 4.99 -12.99 -1.30
CA VAL A 141 3.92 -14.00 -1.20
C VAL A 141 4.20 -15.18 -2.12
N PHE A 142 4.66 -14.92 -3.35
CA PHE A 142 5.02 -15.98 -4.28
C PHE A 142 6.16 -16.85 -3.73
N GLU A 143 7.24 -16.23 -3.24
CA GLU A 143 8.40 -16.90 -2.67
C GLU A 143 8.04 -17.77 -1.45
N ALA A 144 7.05 -17.35 -0.65
CA ALA A 144 6.55 -18.13 0.46
C ALA A 144 5.87 -19.43 0.02
N TYR A 145 5.07 -19.39 -1.05
CA TYR A 145 4.32 -20.56 -1.54
C TYR A 145 5.13 -21.47 -2.48
N GLU A 146 6.04 -20.92 -3.29
CA GLU A 146 6.85 -21.74 -4.21
C GLU A 146 7.76 -22.71 -3.44
N PHE A 147 8.37 -22.25 -2.34
CA PHE A 147 9.28 -23.09 -1.54
C PHE A 147 8.55 -24.13 -0.69
N ASP A 148 7.31 -23.84 -0.26
CA ASP A 148 6.47 -24.80 0.46
C ASP A 148 6.11 -26.01 -0.43
N ILE A 149 5.92 -25.79 -1.73
CA ILE A 149 5.63 -26.84 -2.72
C ILE A 149 6.89 -27.60 -3.15
N GLY A 150 8.07 -26.97 -3.07
CA GLY A 150 9.35 -27.56 -3.48
C GLY A 150 10.06 -28.43 -2.44
N GLY A 151 9.52 -28.54 -1.22
CA GLY A 151 10.16 -29.21 -0.07
C GLY A 151 9.88 -30.72 0.07
N GLU A 152 9.02 -31.32 -0.77
CA GLU A 152 8.79 -32.77 -0.80
C GLU A 152 9.75 -33.45 -1.80
N THR A 153 10.99 -33.71 -1.41
CA THR A 153 11.87 -34.71 -2.08
C THR A 153 12.68 -35.52 -1.08
#